data_AF-A0A961UQS3-F1
#
_entry.id   AF-A0A961UQS3-F1
#
_cell.length_a   1.000
_cell.length_b   1.000
_cell.length_c   1.000
_cell.angle_alpha   90.00
_cell.angle_beta   90.00
_cell.angle_gamma   90.00
#
_symmetry.space_group_name_H-M   'P 1'
#
loop_
_entity.id
_entity.type
_entity.pdbx_description
1 polymer ?
#
loop_
_entity_poly.entity_id
_entity_poly.type
_entity_poly.pdbx_seq_one_letter_code
_entity_poly.pdbx_strand_id
1 'polypeptide(L)'
;MSAVKRLILTVAAIATVTLLAAQPASAQRINNPIAEFTGLDKITGRIIKFDVLIDETVQFGALQVTPRVCYSRPTTEAPKTTSFVEVDEVTLDAKIKRIFTGWMFAASPGLNAVEHPVYDVWLTSCKQSSEELGIANQ
;
A
#
# COMPACT_ATOMS: atom_id res chain seq x y z
N MET A 1 -14.38 -44.52 41.87
CA MET A 1 -15.42 -43.73 41.16
C MET A 1 -15.39 -42.22 41.41
N SER A 2 -14.99 -41.70 42.58
CA SER A 2 -14.98 -40.25 42.88
C SER A 2 -13.89 -39.43 42.15
N ALA A 3 -12.68 -39.98 42.02
CA ALA A 3 -11.54 -39.29 41.38
C ALA A 3 -11.72 -39.07 39.87
N VAL A 4 -12.29 -40.06 39.16
CA VAL A 4 -12.54 -40.00 37.70
C VAL A 4 -13.59 -38.93 37.36
N LYS A 5 -14.66 -38.81 38.16
CA LYS A 5 -15.69 -37.76 37.98
C LYS A 5 -15.12 -36.35 38.18
N ARG A 6 -14.24 -36.16 39.18
CA ARG A 6 -13.58 -34.87 39.44
C ARG A 6 -12.61 -34.49 38.32
N LEU A 7 -11.89 -35.46 37.77
CA LEU A 7 -10.97 -35.26 36.64
C LEU A 7 -11.73 -34.91 35.34
N ILE A 8 -12.89 -35.52 35.10
CA ILE A 8 -13.72 -35.21 33.92
C ILE A 8 -14.31 -33.79 34.02
N LEU A 9 -14.76 -33.38 35.22
CA LEU A 9 -15.31 -32.04 35.46
C LEU A 9 -14.28 -30.92 35.27
N THR A 10 -13.02 -31.13 35.67
CA THR A 10 -11.97 -30.12 35.49
C THR A 10 -11.51 -29.99 34.04
N VAL A 11 -11.41 -31.10 33.30
CA VAL A 11 -11.04 -31.07 31.87
C VAL A 11 -12.11 -30.36 31.03
N ALA A 12 -13.40 -30.59 31.32
CA ALA A 12 -14.50 -29.92 30.63
C ALA A 12 -14.51 -28.40 30.87
N ALA A 13 -14.16 -27.95 32.08
CA ALA A 13 -14.08 -26.53 32.42
C ALA A 13 -12.90 -25.82 31.74
N ILE A 14 -11.75 -26.49 31.60
CA ILE A 14 -10.57 -25.92 30.92
C ILE A 14 -10.82 -25.82 29.41
N ALA A 15 -11.46 -26.84 28.81
CA ALA A 15 -11.78 -26.85 27.39
C ALA A 15 -12.84 -25.81 26.98
N THR A 16 -13.72 -25.40 27.90
CA THR A 16 -14.69 -24.32 27.64
C THR A 16 -14.06 -22.93 27.72
N VAL A 17 -13.07 -22.71 28.60
CA VAL A 17 -12.39 -21.41 28.73
C VAL A 17 -11.51 -21.08 27.53
N THR A 18 -10.84 -22.07 26.92
CA THR A 18 -10.00 -21.84 25.73
C THR A 18 -10.81 -21.47 24.49
N LEU A 19 -12.06 -21.92 24.38
CA LEU A 19 -12.91 -21.62 23.22
C LEU A 19 -13.44 -20.17 23.21
N LEU A 20 -13.55 -19.53 24.38
CA LEU A 20 -14.01 -18.13 24.49
C LEU A 20 -12.92 -17.07 24.23
N ALA A 21 -11.64 -17.48 24.16
CA ALA A 21 -10.52 -16.56 23.99
C ALA A 21 -10.10 -16.32 22.52
N ALA A 22 -10.75 -16.99 21.56
CA ALA A 22 -10.45 -16.81 20.14
C ALA A 22 -11.08 -15.51 19.60
N GLN A 23 -10.44 -14.36 19.81
CA GLN A 23 -10.83 -13.13 19.13
C GLN A 23 -10.32 -13.13 17.68
N PRO A 24 -11.16 -12.78 16.69
CA PRO A 24 -10.70 -12.57 15.32
C PRO A 24 -9.77 -11.36 15.27
N ALA A 25 -8.53 -11.56 14.82
CA ALA A 25 -7.62 -10.44 14.52
C ALA A 25 -8.11 -9.73 13.25
N SER A 26 -8.56 -8.48 13.39
CA SER A 26 -8.94 -7.66 12.24
C SER A 26 -7.70 -6.98 11.66
N ALA A 27 -7.29 -7.40 10.47
CA ALA A 27 -6.22 -6.74 9.71
C ALA A 27 -6.78 -5.47 9.05
N GLN A 28 -6.96 -4.40 9.82
CA GLN A 28 -7.51 -3.14 9.36
C GLN A 28 -6.60 -2.50 8.31
N ARG A 29 -7.14 -2.16 7.14
CA ARG A 29 -6.48 -1.32 6.13
C ARG A 29 -6.94 0.12 6.32
N ILE A 30 -6.00 1.06 6.20
CA ILE A 30 -6.28 2.49 6.26
C ILE A 30 -6.36 3.00 4.82
N ASN A 31 -7.48 3.62 4.46
CA ASN A 31 -7.66 4.27 3.17
C ASN A 31 -7.07 5.67 3.21
N ASN A 32 -6.26 6.01 2.21
CA ASN A 32 -5.57 7.29 2.14
C ASN A 32 -6.00 8.05 0.87
N PRO A 33 -6.30 9.36 0.98
CA PRO A 33 -6.66 10.20 -0.16
C PRO A 33 -5.47 10.58 -1.05
N ILE A 34 -4.22 10.36 -0.59
CA ILE A 34 -3.01 10.74 -1.33
C ILE A 34 -2.09 9.53 -1.46
N ALA A 35 -1.58 9.32 -2.67
CA ALA A 35 -0.50 8.38 -2.98
C ALA A 35 0.78 9.16 -3.32
N GLU A 36 1.87 8.87 -2.63
CA GLU A 36 3.20 9.42 -2.93
C GLU A 36 3.93 8.45 -3.87
N PHE A 37 4.38 8.97 -5.00
CA PHE A 37 5.19 8.25 -5.97
C PHE A 37 6.61 8.79 -6.00
N THR A 38 7.55 7.92 -6.37
CA THR A 38 8.88 8.34 -6.79
C THR A 38 9.01 8.10 -8.29
N GLY A 39 9.50 9.11 -9.00
CA GLY A 39 9.81 9.05 -10.41
C GLY A 39 11.32 9.20 -10.63
N LEU A 40 11.90 8.34 -11.47
CA LEU A 40 13.28 8.44 -11.95
C LEU A 40 13.28 8.78 -13.43
N ASP A 41 13.98 9.83 -13.82
CA ASP A 41 14.37 10.08 -15.19
C ASP A 41 15.73 9.41 -15.46
N LYS A 42 15.74 8.38 -16.30
CA LYS A 42 16.95 7.59 -16.62
C LYS A 42 17.95 8.36 -17.49
N ILE A 43 17.51 9.41 -18.18
CA ILE A 43 18.36 10.23 -19.05
C ILE A 43 19.15 11.21 -18.18
N THR A 44 18.48 11.89 -17.26
CA THR A 44 19.11 12.88 -16.38
C THR A 44 19.62 12.31 -15.06
N GLY A 45 19.19 11.10 -14.68
CA GLY A 45 19.44 10.49 -13.38
C GLY A 45 18.70 11.15 -12.22
N ARG A 46 17.76 12.07 -12.50
CA ARG A 46 17.03 12.81 -11.48
C ARG A 46 15.91 11.96 -10.89
N ILE A 47 15.88 11.89 -9.56
CA ILE A 47 14.79 11.27 -8.79
C ILE A 47 13.95 12.38 -8.15
N ILE A 48 12.64 12.31 -8.32
CA ILE A 48 11.70 13.22 -7.65
C ILE A 48 10.59 12.43 -6.95
N LYS A 49 10.07 13.00 -5.87
CA LYS A 49 8.85 12.53 -5.23
C LYS A 49 7.71 13.48 -5.56
N PHE A 50 6.53 12.93 -5.80
CA PHE A 50 5.34 13.71 -6.08
C PHE A 50 4.12 13.02 -5.48
N ASP A 51 3.21 13.84 -4.97
CA ASP A 51 1.95 13.41 -4.38
C ASP A 51 0.85 13.49 -5.42
N VAL A 52 -0.02 12.47 -5.44
CA VAL A 52 -1.16 12.38 -6.34
C VAL A 52 -2.40 12.05 -5.52
N LEU A 53 -3.45 12.85 -5.70
CA LEU A 53 -4.75 12.58 -5.10
C LEU A 53 -5.39 11.37 -5.77
N ILE A 54 -6.17 10.60 -5.00
CA ILE A 54 -6.92 9.47 -5.57
C ILE A 54 -7.87 9.98 -6.67
N ASP A 55 -7.89 9.26 -7.78
CA ASP A 55 -8.64 9.54 -9.01
C ASP A 55 -8.21 10.80 -9.77
N GLU A 56 -7.15 11.48 -9.33
CA GLU A 56 -6.50 12.53 -10.11
C GLU A 56 -5.31 12.00 -10.92
N THR A 57 -4.97 12.73 -11.98
CA THR A 57 -3.85 12.39 -12.86
C THR A 57 -2.75 13.43 -12.74
N VAL A 58 -1.54 12.99 -12.42
CA VAL A 58 -0.34 13.84 -12.42
C VAL A 58 0.60 13.41 -13.53
N GLN A 59 1.24 14.39 -14.18
CA GLN A 59 2.19 14.14 -15.24
C GLN A 59 3.63 14.13 -14.71
N PHE A 60 4.35 13.05 -14.99
CA PHE A 60 5.79 12.90 -14.78
C PHE A 60 6.48 12.58 -16.10
N GLY A 61 7.09 13.60 -16.71
CA GLY A 61 7.68 13.48 -18.05
C GLY A 61 6.62 13.10 -19.09
N ALA A 62 6.83 11.97 -19.76
CA ALA A 62 5.87 11.41 -20.72
C ALA A 62 4.79 10.52 -20.08
N LEU A 63 4.85 10.29 -18.76
CA LEU A 63 3.92 9.40 -18.07
C LEU A 63 2.83 10.20 -17.35
N GLN A 64 1.59 9.74 -17.46
CA GLN A 64 0.43 10.20 -16.70
C GLN A 64 0.08 9.12 -15.67
N VAL A 65 0.16 9.47 -14.38
CA VAL A 65 -0.01 8.54 -13.26
C VAL A 65 -1.33 8.83 -12.57
N THR A 66 -2.19 7.82 -12.46
CA THR A 66 -3.53 7.93 -11.87
C THR A 66 -3.73 6.83 -10.83
N PRO A 67 -3.54 7.09 -9.52
CA PRO A 67 -3.89 6.15 -8.46
C PRO A 67 -5.41 6.08 -8.27
N ARG A 68 -5.96 4.86 -8.21
CA ARG A 68 -7.39 4.63 -7.94
C ARG A 68 -7.69 4.33 -6.49
N VAL A 69 -6.72 3.76 -5.77
CA VAL A 69 -6.79 3.54 -4.31
C VAL A 69 -5.39 3.58 -3.71
N CYS A 70 -5.25 3.96 -2.44
CA CYS A 70 -4.00 3.85 -1.70
C CYS A 70 -4.28 3.36 -0.27
N TYR A 71 -3.70 2.22 0.10
CA TYR A 71 -3.87 1.60 1.40
C TYR A 71 -2.56 1.56 2.17
N SER A 72 -2.64 1.89 3.46
CA SER A 72 -1.55 1.71 4.43
C SER A 72 -2.01 0.83 5.60
N ARG A 73 -1.06 0.49 6.47
CA ARG A 73 -1.29 -0.27 7.70
C ARG A 73 -0.99 0.59 8.93
N PRO A 74 -1.64 0.33 10.07
CA PRO A 74 -1.25 0.92 11.35
C PRO A 74 0.21 0.59 11.69
N THR A 75 0.85 1.45 12.48
CA THR A 75 2.25 1.30 12.91
C THR A 75 2.49 0.09 13.83
N THR A 76 1.42 -0.51 14.37
CA THR A 76 1.47 -1.73 15.20
C THR A 76 1.65 -3.00 14.39
N GLU A 77 1.51 -2.95 13.06
CA GLU A 77 1.68 -4.08 12.14
C GLU A 77 2.87 -3.83 11.21
N ALA A 78 3.35 -4.88 10.55
CA ALA A 78 4.35 -4.74 9.49
C ALA A 78 3.86 -3.78 8.39
N PRO A 79 4.70 -2.83 7.94
CA PRO A 79 4.30 -1.84 6.95
C PRO A 79 3.97 -2.53 5.63
N LYS A 80 2.74 -2.34 5.17
CA LYS A 80 2.27 -2.86 3.88
C LYS A 80 1.46 -1.79 3.17
N THR A 81 2.16 -0.98 2.39
CA THR A 81 1.57 0.09 1.60
C THR A 81 1.39 -0.36 0.16
N THR A 82 0.16 -0.26 -0.34
CA THR A 82 -0.22 -0.74 -1.66
C THR A 82 -1.18 0.22 -2.34
N SER A 83 -1.07 0.38 -3.65
CA SER A 83 -1.95 1.24 -4.45
C SER A 83 -2.30 0.54 -5.75
N PHE A 84 -3.55 0.66 -6.20
CA PHE A 84 -3.91 0.28 -7.57
C PHE A 84 -3.75 1.52 -8.45
N VAL A 85 -2.94 1.39 -9.49
CA VAL A 85 -2.48 2.52 -10.29
C VAL A 85 -2.67 2.22 -11.77
N GLU A 86 -3.10 3.24 -12.49
CA GLU A 86 -3.11 3.27 -13.95
C GLU A 86 -2.03 4.24 -14.41
N VAL A 87 -1.21 3.83 -15.37
CA VAL A 87 -0.19 4.69 -15.97
C VAL A 87 -0.34 4.67 -17.48
N ASP A 88 -0.49 5.86 -18.03
CA ASP A 88 -0.58 6.11 -19.46
C ASP A 88 0.70 6.81 -19.94
N GLU A 89 1.15 6.48 -21.15
CA GLU A 89 2.24 7.14 -21.85
C GLU A 89 1.65 8.14 -22.86
N VAL A 90 2.17 9.36 -22.86
CA VAL A 90 1.93 10.37 -23.89
C VAL A 90 3.04 10.26 -24.94
N THR A 91 2.70 9.75 -26.11
CA THR A 91 3.65 9.52 -27.20
C THR A 91 4.03 10.83 -27.91
N LEU A 92 5.06 10.79 -28.74
CA LEU A 92 5.54 11.94 -29.53
C LEU A 92 4.47 12.47 -30.51
N ASP A 93 3.55 11.63 -30.95
CA ASP A 93 2.39 11.98 -31.78
C ASP A 93 1.16 12.37 -30.94
N ALA A 94 1.35 12.69 -29.65
CA ALA A 94 0.33 13.13 -28.71
C ALA A 94 -0.83 12.14 -28.51
N LYS A 95 -0.56 10.83 -28.67
CA LYS A 95 -1.52 9.77 -28.34
C LYS A 95 -1.30 9.32 -26.90
N ILE A 96 -2.40 9.00 -26.23
CA ILE A 96 -2.39 8.46 -24.88
C ILE A 96 -2.53 6.94 -24.97
N LYS A 97 -1.59 6.21 -24.39
CA LYS A 97 -1.60 4.74 -24.38
C LYS A 97 -1.41 4.21 -22.96
N ARG A 98 -2.32 3.38 -22.50
CA ARG A 98 -2.16 2.62 -21.24
C ARG A 98 -0.97 1.69 -21.33
N ILE A 99 0.04 1.91 -20.48
CA ILE A 99 1.22 1.05 -20.39
C ILE A 99 1.23 0.19 -19.12
N PHE A 100 0.48 0.59 -18.09
CA PHE A 100 0.39 -0.17 -16.85
C PHE A 100 -0.98 -0.01 -16.19
N THR A 101 -1.50 -1.12 -15.67
CA THR A 101 -2.68 -1.15 -14.79
C THR A 101 -2.44 -2.27 -13.79
N GLY A 102 -2.37 -1.94 -12.50
CA GLY A 102 -2.09 -2.97 -11.51
C GLY A 102 -1.81 -2.46 -10.11
N TRP A 103 -1.51 -3.39 -9.23
CA TRP A 103 -1.14 -3.11 -7.83
C TRP A 103 0.35 -2.82 -7.73
N MET A 104 0.70 -1.68 -7.16
CA MET A 104 2.05 -1.32 -6.76
C MET A 104 2.25 -1.56 -5.26
N PHE A 105 3.47 -1.92 -4.85
CA PHE A 105 3.84 -2.25 -3.47
C PHE A 105 5.04 -1.41 -3.04
N ALA A 106 4.84 -0.52 -2.06
CA ALA A 106 5.91 0.39 -1.64
C ALA A 106 7.12 -0.34 -1.02
N ALA A 107 6.87 -1.45 -0.31
CA ALA A 107 7.92 -2.26 0.31
C ALA A 107 8.72 -3.12 -0.70
N SER A 108 8.22 -3.24 -1.93
CA SER A 108 8.88 -4.03 -2.97
C SER A 108 8.61 -3.43 -4.35
N PRO A 109 9.17 -2.24 -4.65
CA PRO A 109 8.91 -1.54 -5.91
C PRO A 109 9.19 -2.41 -7.14
N GLY A 110 10.29 -3.18 -7.12
CA GLY A 110 10.68 -4.04 -8.24
C GLY A 110 9.72 -5.20 -8.56
N LEU A 111 8.68 -5.46 -7.76
CA LEU A 111 7.67 -6.47 -8.10
C LEU A 111 6.65 -5.96 -9.12
N ASN A 112 6.24 -4.69 -9.01
CA ASN A 112 5.16 -4.11 -9.82
C ASN A 112 5.32 -2.58 -9.95
N ALA A 113 6.52 -2.12 -10.32
CA ALA A 113 6.75 -0.74 -10.73
C ALA A 113 6.53 -0.59 -12.24
N VAL A 114 6.36 0.65 -12.69
CA VAL A 114 6.45 0.96 -14.12
C VAL A 114 7.90 1.14 -14.48
N GLU A 115 8.39 0.27 -15.36
CA GLU A 115 9.70 0.39 -15.98
C GLU A 115 9.52 0.82 -17.44
N HIS A 116 9.62 2.13 -17.69
CA HIS A 116 9.56 2.69 -19.04
C HIS A 116 11.01 2.95 -19.54
N PRO A 117 11.30 2.91 -20.86
CA PRO A 117 12.67 3.06 -21.37
C PRO A 117 13.37 4.35 -20.92
N VAL A 118 12.60 5.41 -20.66
CA VAL A 118 13.10 6.74 -20.25
C VAL A 118 12.82 7.05 -18.77
N TYR A 119 11.73 6.50 -18.23
CA TYR A 119 11.21 6.89 -16.91
C TYR A 119 10.90 5.65 -16.07
N ASP A 120 11.13 5.68 -14.78
CA ASP A 120 10.57 4.69 -13.85
C ASP A 120 9.64 5.39 -12.87
N VAL A 121 8.53 4.73 -12.52
CA VAL A 121 7.59 5.23 -11.51
C VAL A 121 7.19 4.09 -10.59
N TRP A 122 7.27 4.35 -9.28
CA TRP A 122 6.82 3.41 -8.27
C TRP A 122 6.19 4.10 -7.06
N LEU A 123 5.27 3.38 -6.43
CA LEU A 123 4.65 3.80 -5.17
C LEU A 123 5.70 3.85 -4.05
N THR A 124 5.68 4.93 -3.27
CA THR A 124 6.57 5.12 -2.11
C THR A 124 5.81 5.16 -0.81
N SER A 125 4.66 5.84 -0.75
CA SER A 125 3.85 5.94 0.47
C SER A 125 2.38 6.25 0.16
N CYS A 126 1.52 6.14 1.17
CA CYS A 126 0.17 6.68 1.17
C CYS A 126 0.03 7.65 2.36
N LYS A 127 -0.64 8.79 2.18
CA LYS A 127 -0.75 9.85 3.20
C LYS A 127 -2.20 10.24 3.44
N GLN A 128 -2.53 10.60 4.69
CA GLN A 128 -3.87 11.11 5.04
C GLN A 128 -4.07 12.59 4.68
N SER A 129 -3.00 13.38 4.75
CA SER A 129 -3.00 14.80 4.35
C SER A 129 -1.65 15.16 3.72
N SER A 130 -1.62 16.24 2.94
CA SER A 130 -0.37 16.77 2.37
C SER A 130 0.57 17.38 3.42
N GLU A 131 0.08 17.67 4.64
CA GLU A 131 0.84 18.29 5.74
C GLU A 131 1.62 17.30 6.60
N GLU A 132 1.40 15.99 6.45
CA GLU A 132 2.16 14.93 7.11
C GLU A 132 3.58 14.73 6.50
N LEU A 133 4.13 15.82 5.95
CA LEU A 133 5.48 15.97 5.44
C LEU A 133 6.41 16.70 6.43
N GLY A 134 5.93 17.06 7.63
CA GLY A 134 6.69 17.89 8.59
C GLY A 134 6.68 17.49 10.06
N ILE A 135 5.94 16.45 10.51
CA ILE A 135 5.76 16.17 11.96
C ILE A 135 6.23 14.75 12.37
N ALA A 136 7.19 14.17 11.65
CA ALA A 136 7.90 12.97 12.12
C ALA A 136 9.36 13.26 12.51
N ASN A 137 9.69 14.53 12.78
CA ASN A 137 10.98 14.96 13.33
C ASN A 137 10.82 16.17 14.26
N GLN A 138 9.97 16.03 15.28
CA GLN A 138 10.13 16.77 16.53
C GLN A 138 9.78 15.90 17.73
#